data_AF-A0A2K5PK61-F1
#
_entry.id   AF-A0A2K5PK61-F1
#
_cell.length_a   1.000
_cell.length_b   1.000
_cell.length_c   1.000
_cell.angle_alpha   90.00
_cell.angle_beta   90.00
_cell.angle_gamma   90.00
#
_symmetry.space_group_name_H-M   'P 1'
#
loop_
_entity.id
_entity.type
_entity.pdbx_description
1 polymer ?
#
loop_
_entity_poly.entity_id
_entity_poly.type
_entity_poly.pdbx_seq_one_letter_code
_entity_poly.pdbx_strand_id
1 'polypeptide(L)' 'MPRKIEIKDFLLTIKKNKDNVKFKVRRSRYLYTLVITDKEKAEKLKQSLPPGLAVKELK' A
#
# COMPACT_ATOMS: atom_id res chain seq x y z
N MET A 1 -6.88 19.79 1.80
CA MET A 1 -5.71 20.03 0.93
C MET A 1 -5.07 18.70 0.55
N PRO A 2 -4.87 18.42 -0.75
CA PRO A 2 -4.21 17.19 -1.19
C PRO A 2 -2.76 17.19 -0.69
N ARG A 3 -2.39 16.17 0.09
CA ARG A 3 -1.01 15.98 0.55
C ARG A 3 -0.30 15.12 -0.50
N LYS A 4 0.63 15.70 -1.25
CA LYS A 4 1.50 14.96 -2.16
C LYS A 4 2.48 14.13 -1.32
N ILE A 5 2.55 12.83 -1.58
CA ILE A 5 3.42 11.89 -0.89
C ILE A 5 4.50 11.45 -1.86
N GLU A 6 5.76 11.84 -1.62
CA GLU A 6 6.91 11.34 -2.39
C GLU A 6 7.31 9.96 -1.87
N ILE A 7 7.60 8.97 -2.71
CA ILE A 7 7.79 7.57 -2.28
C ILE A 7 9.29 7.27 -2.04
N LYS A 8 9.93 7.98 -1.10
CA LYS A 8 11.38 7.79 -0.84
C LYS A 8 11.68 6.85 0.35
N ASP A 9 10.99 7.00 1.48
CA ASP A 9 11.33 6.26 2.72
C ASP A 9 10.11 5.78 3.53
N PHE A 10 9.20 5.04 2.89
CA PHE A 10 7.92 4.67 3.50
C PHE A 10 7.85 3.17 3.72
N LEU A 11 7.39 2.76 4.90
CA LEU A 11 7.06 1.36 5.13
C LEU A 11 5.67 1.08 4.57
N LEU A 12 5.61 0.21 3.56
CA LEU A 12 4.35 -0.25 2.98
C LEU A 12 4.01 -1.64 3.49
N THR A 13 2.82 -1.79 4.05
CA THR A 13 2.28 -3.08 4.48
C THR A 13 1.07 -3.42 3.63
N ILE A 14 1.13 -4.53 2.90
CA ILE A 14 0.00 -5.03 2.11
C ILE A 14 -0.69 -6.12 2.94
N LYS A 15 -1.96 -5.90 3.28
CA LYS A 15 -2.80 -6.91 3.96
C LYS A 15 -3.86 -7.42 3.00
N LYS A 16 -3.86 -8.72 2.73
CA LYS A 16 -4.91 -9.38 1.97
C LYS A 16 -6.00 -9.84 2.94
N ASN A 17 -7.25 -9.46 2.69
CA ASN A 17 -8.43 -10.02 3.36
C ASN A 17 -9.22 -10.85 2.34
N LYS A 18 -10.29 -11.51 2.79
CA LYS A 18 -11.15 -12.34 1.93
C LYS A 18 -11.75 -11.55 0.76
N ASP A 19 -12.25 -10.35 1.05
CA ASP A 19 -13.05 -9.55 0.10
C ASP A 19 -12.34 -8.27 -0.38
N ASN A 20 -11.20 -7.92 0.21
CA ASN A 20 -10.44 -6.73 -0.18
C ASN A 20 -8.96 -6.84 0.16
N VAL A 21 -8.15 -6.02 -0.51
CA VAL A 21 -6.73 -5.82 -0.24
C VAL A 21 -6.54 -4.42 0.31
N LYS A 22 -5.74 -4.30 1.38
CA LYS A 22 -5.43 -3.01 2.02
C LYS A 22 -3.94 -2.70 1.84
N PHE A 23 -3.64 -1.60 1.17
CA PHE A 23 -2.30 -1.02 1.08
C PHE A 23 -2.13 0.01 2.19
N LYS A 24 -1.31 -0.32 3.18
CA LYS A 24 -1.10 0.50 4.37
C LYS A 24 0.27 1.17 4.30
N VAL A 25 0.28 2.48 4.13
CA VAL A 25 1.50 3.28 4.13
C VAL A 25 1.71 3.87 5.52
N ARG A 26 2.78 3.47 6.20
CA ARG A 26 3.15 4.01 7.50
C ARG A 26 4.03 5.25 7.34
N ARG A 27 3.62 6.34 7.99
CA ARG A 27 4.45 7.52 8.26
C ARG A 27 4.81 7.62 9.73
N SER A 28 5.64 8.61 10.03
CA SER A 28 5.98 9.04 11.39
C SER A 28 4.76 9.19 12.30
N ARG A 29 3.70 9.88 11.83
CA ARG A 29 2.51 10.16 12.65
C ARG A 29 1.24 9.43 12.22
N TYR A 30 1.12 9.06 10.95
CA TYR A 30 -0.14 8.57 10.38
C TYR A 30 0.02 7.24 9.67
N LEU A 31 -1.06 6.46 9.67
CA LEU A 31 -1.21 5.25 8.87
C LEU A 31 -2.24 5.52 7.78
N TYR A 32 -1.79 5.67 6.54
CA TYR A 32 -2.70 5.81 5.42
C TYR A 32 -3.07 4.43 4.92
N THR A 33 -4.36 4.21 4.67
CA THR A 33 -4.86 2.92 4.16
C THR A 33 -5.64 3.16 2.88
N LEU A 34 -5.20 2.55 1.79
CA LEU A 34 -5.99 2.42 0.57
C LEU A 34 -6.62 1.03 0.57
N VAL A 35 -7.95 0.96 0.42
CA VAL A 35 -8.71 -0.29 0.38
C VAL A 35 -9.17 -0.52 -1.05
N ILE A 36 -8.91 -1.71 -1.58
CA ILE A 36 -9.28 -2.11 -2.94
C ILE A 36 -10.05 -3.43 -2.85
N THR A 37 -11.25 -3.46 -3.40
CA THR A 37 -12.11 -4.66 -3.44
C THR A 37 -11.75 -5.57 -4.61
N ASP A 38 -11.36 -4.97 -5.73
CA ASP A 38 -10.99 -5.67 -6.96
C ASP A 38 -9.56 -6.26 -6.87
N LYS A 39 -9.47 -7.58 -6.97
CA LYS A 39 -8.21 -8.32 -6.83
C LYS A 39 -7.24 -8.05 -7.98
N GLU A 40 -7.73 -7.91 -9.21
CA GLU A 40 -6.88 -7.69 -10.37
C GLU A 40 -6.23 -6.30 -10.32
N LYS A 41 -7.00 -5.28 -9.92
CA LYS A 41 -6.47 -3.92 -9.74
C LYS A 41 -5.46 -3.86 -8.61
N ALA A 42 -5.68 -4.60 -7.52
CA ALA A 42 -4.73 -4.68 -6.43
C ALA A 42 -3.40 -5.32 -6.88
N GLU A 43 -3.45 -6.35 -7.71
CA GLU A 43 -2.26 -7.03 -8.22
C GLU A 43 -1.45 -6.15 -9.20
N LYS A 44 -2.13 -5.45 -10.11
CA LYS A 44 -1.51 -4.44 -10.99
C LYS A 44 -0.86 -3.31 -10.18
N LEU A 45 -1.53 -2.82 -9.14
CA LEU A 45 -0.97 -1.80 -8.26
C LEU A 45 0.27 -2.31 -7.52
N LYS A 46 0.25 -3.56 -7.04
CA LYS A 46 1.43 -4.18 -6.43
C LYS A 46 2.62 -4.22 -7.39
N GLN A 47 2.40 -4.55 -8.66
CA GLN A 47 3.45 -4.57 -9.69
C GLN A 47 3.98 -3.16 -10.03
N SER A 48 3.14 -2.13 -9.95
CA SER A 48 3.54 -0.74 -10.21
C SER A 48 4.40 -0.12 -9.09
N LEU A 49 4.53 -0.78 -7.95
CA LEU A 49 5.31 -0.27 -6.83
C LEU A 49 6.82 -0.28 -7.16
N PRO A 50 7.56 0.75 -6.75
CA PRO A 50 9.00 0.80 -6.99
C PRO A 50 9.71 -0.34 -6.23
N PRO A 51 10.67 -1.04 -6.86
CA PRO A 51 11.35 -2.20 -6.27
C PRO A 51 12.23 -1.85 -5.06
N GLY A 52 12.62 -0.59 -4.90
CA GLY A 52 13.36 -0.10 -3.74
C GLY A 52 12.50 0.19 -2.51
N LEU A 53 11.18 -0.03 -2.58
CA LEU A 53 10.27 0.19 -1.45
C LEU A 53 10.25 -1.03 -0.53
N ALA A 54 10.41 -0.81 0.78
CA ALA A 54 10.26 -1.87 1.77
C ALA A 54 8.78 -2.29 1.90
N VAL A 55 8.44 -3.44 1.29
CA VAL A 55 7.08 -4.01 1.31
C VAL A 55 7.01 -5.18 2.29
N LYS A 56 6.06 -5.11 3.23
CA LYS A 56 5.71 -6.22 4.13
C LYS A 56 4.34 -6.80 3.75
N GLU A 57 4.31 -8.08 3.40
CA GLU A 57 3.05 -8.79 3.12
C GLU A 57 2.52 -9.47 4.38
N LEU A 58 1.26 -9.18 4.71
CA LEU A 58 0.49 -9.86 5.74
C LEU A 58 -0.57 -10.72 5.06
N LYS A 59 -0.53 -12.03 5.35
CA LYS A 59 -1.59 -12.97 4.98
C LYS A 59 -2.83 -12.77 5.85
#